data_AF-A0A484YSK3-F1
#
_entry.id   AF-A0A484YSK3-F1
#
_cell.length_a   1.000
_cell.length_b   1.000
_cell.length_c   1.000
_cell.angle_alpha   90.00
_cell.angle_beta   90.00
_cell.angle_gamma   90.00
#
_symmetry.space_group_name_H-M   'P 1'
#
loop_
_entity.id
_entity.type
_entity.pdbx_description
1 polymer ?
#
loop_
_entity_poly.entity_id
_entity_poly.type
_entity_poly.pdbx_seq_one_letter_code
_entity_poly.pdbx_strand_id
1 'polypeptide(L)'
;MLKKTLLSMFATALLSGVAFNALADDANQGSGKITFKGEVIDAPCSIAPGDEDQTINLGEVADTVLKSGQKSLPVDVTIHLQDCIYLTALTLLIKSKSPLVLPSVDATDSNLLKNTLEGNIGGATDVGVRLVKSDNTNVTLGTPITINFPTTNSYQGVEL
;
A
#
# COMPACT_ATOMS: atom_id res chain seq x y z
N MET A 1 -52.33 -25.32 87.48
CA MET A 1 -53.45 -25.89 86.68
C MET A 1 -53.19 -25.58 85.21
N LEU A 2 -53.47 -26.58 84.39
CA LEU A 2 -53.35 -26.70 82.94
C LEU A 2 -53.75 -25.44 82.13
N LYS A 3 -53.00 -25.11 81.08
CA LYS A 3 -53.46 -24.80 79.69
C LYS A 3 -52.31 -24.16 78.89
N LYS A 4 -51.74 -24.89 77.93
CA LYS A 4 -52.17 -24.99 76.52
C LYS A 4 -51.64 -23.82 75.68
N THR A 5 -50.69 -24.17 74.82
CA THR A 5 -50.60 -23.82 73.39
C THR A 5 -50.89 -22.37 73.00
N LEU A 6 -49.98 -21.75 72.26
CA LEU A 6 -50.19 -21.47 70.83
C LEU A 6 -48.93 -20.80 70.23
N LEU A 7 -48.36 -21.50 69.25
CA LEU A 7 -47.57 -20.92 68.17
C LEU A 7 -48.42 -19.87 67.45
N SER A 8 -47.92 -18.66 67.25
CA SER A 8 -48.13 -17.92 66.00
C SER A 8 -47.33 -16.62 65.94
N MET A 9 -46.43 -16.57 64.96
CA MET A 9 -46.29 -15.47 63.99
C MET A 9 -45.67 -14.10 64.35
N PHE A 10 -44.67 -13.79 63.52
CA PHE A 10 -44.29 -12.47 62.97
C PHE A 10 -43.74 -11.40 63.91
N ALA A 11 -42.43 -11.13 63.80
CA ALA A 11 -41.85 -9.78 63.71
C ALA A 11 -40.30 -9.86 63.63
N THR A 12 -39.72 -9.70 62.45
CA THR A 12 -39.02 -8.49 61.98
C THR A 12 -37.55 -8.38 62.39
N ALA A 13 -36.72 -8.35 61.33
CA ALA A 13 -35.48 -7.59 61.19
C ALA A 13 -34.26 -7.99 62.06
N LEU A 14 -33.13 -8.25 61.40
CA LEU A 14 -32.13 -7.20 61.10
C LEU A 14 -30.93 -7.83 60.37
N LEU A 15 -30.68 -7.27 59.18
CA LEU A 15 -29.42 -7.02 58.47
C LEU A 15 -28.14 -7.71 58.97
N SER A 16 -27.45 -8.42 58.06
CA SER A 16 -26.22 -7.92 57.41
C SER A 16 -25.32 -9.09 56.95
N GLY A 17 -24.94 -9.08 55.68
CA GLY A 17 -24.09 -10.09 55.08
C GLY A 17 -24.04 -9.93 53.57
N VAL A 18 -23.51 -8.79 53.11
CA VAL A 18 -23.13 -8.60 51.71
C VAL A 18 -22.04 -9.61 51.35
N ALA A 19 -22.32 -10.50 50.40
CA ALA A 19 -21.29 -11.22 49.68
C ALA A 19 -21.71 -11.26 48.22
N PHE A 20 -21.09 -10.34 47.47
CA PHE A 20 -21.10 -10.23 46.03
C PHE A 20 -20.83 -11.60 45.40
N ASN A 21 -21.84 -12.21 44.79
CA ASN A 21 -21.60 -13.25 43.81
C ASN A 21 -21.75 -12.59 42.46
N ALA A 22 -20.58 -12.41 41.85
CA ALA A 22 -20.35 -11.79 40.57
C ALA A 22 -21.39 -12.24 39.55
N LEU A 23 -21.99 -11.24 38.90
CA LEU A 23 -22.54 -11.40 37.57
C LEU A 23 -21.46 -12.09 36.73
N ALA A 24 -21.72 -13.32 36.30
CA ALA A 24 -20.92 -13.96 35.28
C ALA A 24 -21.10 -13.14 34.00
N ASP A 25 -20.16 -12.21 33.85
CA ASP A 25 -19.70 -11.62 32.61
C ASP A 25 -19.43 -12.72 31.59
N ASP A 26 -20.06 -12.61 30.42
CA ASP A 26 -19.29 -12.38 29.20
C ASP A 26 -20.22 -11.85 28.10
N ALA A 27 -20.52 -10.55 28.20
CA ALA A 27 -21.15 -9.84 27.10
C ALA A 27 -20.09 -9.63 26.01
N ASN A 28 -19.87 -10.65 25.15
CA ASN A 28 -19.08 -10.61 23.91
C ASN A 28 -18.22 -9.34 23.79
N GLN A 29 -17.09 -9.30 24.51
CA GLN A 29 -16.28 -8.10 24.81
C GLN A 29 -15.49 -7.56 23.61
N GLY A 30 -16.12 -7.52 22.44
CA GLY A 30 -15.54 -7.09 21.18
C GLY A 30 -14.74 -8.20 20.51
N SER A 31 -14.94 -8.36 19.20
CA SER A 31 -14.05 -9.15 18.35
C SER A 31 -13.22 -8.18 17.50
N GLY A 32 -11.91 -8.32 17.56
CA GLY A 32 -10.96 -7.55 16.74
C GLY A 32 -10.18 -8.49 15.84
N LYS A 33 -9.94 -8.09 14.58
CA LYS A 33 -9.09 -8.84 13.65
C LYS A 33 -7.89 -7.98 13.29
N ILE A 34 -6.70 -8.43 13.67
CA ILE A 34 -5.43 -7.88 13.17
C ILE A 34 -4.99 -8.74 12.00
N THR A 35 -4.65 -8.13 10.87
CA THR A 35 -4.12 -8.83 9.70
C THR A 35 -2.77 -8.23 9.35
N PHE A 36 -1.72 -9.04 9.47
CA PHE A 36 -0.38 -8.67 9.04
C PHE A 36 -0.17 -9.11 7.59
N LYS A 37 0.40 -8.24 6.77
CA LYS A 37 0.80 -8.53 5.39
C LYS A 37 2.25 -8.11 5.22
N GLY A 38 3.01 -8.92 4.51
CA GLY A 38 4.41 -8.67 4.18
C GLY A 38 4.92 -9.72 3.20
N GLU A 39 5.99 -9.41 2.51
CA GLU A 39 6.67 -10.28 1.57
C GLU A 39 8.15 -10.33 1.93
N VAL A 40 8.74 -11.53 1.95
CA VAL A 40 10.19 -11.70 2.12
C VAL A 40 10.78 -11.90 0.74
N ILE A 41 11.72 -11.03 0.37
CA ILE A 41 12.35 -11.03 -0.95
C ILE A 41 13.82 -11.46 -0.84
N ASP A 42 14.29 -12.16 -1.87
CA ASP A 42 15.72 -12.43 -2.06
C ASP A 42 16.35 -11.28 -2.84
N ALA A 43 16.47 -10.14 -2.17
CA ALA A 43 16.99 -8.90 -2.74
C ALA A 43 17.90 -8.19 -1.74
N PRO A 44 18.86 -7.39 -2.22
CA PRO A 44 19.84 -6.76 -1.36
C PRO A 44 19.31 -5.47 -0.68
N CYS A 45 18.07 -5.07 -0.97
CA CYS A 45 17.33 -3.99 -0.29
C CYS A 45 15.84 -4.37 -0.24
N SER A 46 15.13 -3.91 0.79
CA SER A 46 13.67 -3.97 0.86
C SER A 46 13.05 -2.68 0.31
N ILE A 47 11.87 -2.78 -0.31
CA ILE A 47 11.06 -1.60 -0.63
C ILE A 47 10.41 -1.11 0.67
N ALA A 48 10.46 0.20 0.92
CA ALA A 48 9.84 0.78 2.11
C ALA A 48 8.31 0.57 2.08
N PRO A 49 7.67 0.24 3.23
CA PRO A 49 6.22 0.11 3.28
C PRO A 49 5.52 1.39 2.81
N GLY A 50 4.57 1.24 1.89
CA GLY A 50 3.88 2.32 1.19
C GLY A 50 4.37 2.56 -0.25
N ASP A 51 5.58 2.09 -0.60
CA ASP A 51 6.17 2.27 -1.93
C ASP A 51 6.02 1.05 -2.84
N GLU A 52 5.48 -0.06 -2.32
CA GLU A 52 5.24 -1.28 -3.09
C GLU A 52 4.16 -1.14 -4.17
N ASP A 53 3.25 -0.17 -4.01
CA ASP A 53 2.15 0.11 -4.93
C ASP A 53 1.82 1.62 -4.93
N GLN A 54 2.55 2.36 -5.76
CA GLN A 54 2.38 3.81 -5.89
C GLN A 54 1.44 4.18 -7.03
N THR A 55 0.51 5.09 -6.76
CA THR A 55 -0.30 5.76 -7.78
C THR A 55 0.29 7.13 -8.08
N ILE A 56 0.83 7.31 -9.29
CA ILE A 56 1.44 8.58 -9.71
C ILE A 56 0.39 9.45 -10.41
N ASN A 57 0.12 10.62 -9.85
CA ASN A 57 -0.78 11.58 -10.46
C ASN A 57 -0.01 12.46 -11.46
N LEU A 58 -0.23 12.19 -12.75
CA LEU A 58 0.38 12.95 -13.85
C LEU A 58 -0.26 14.33 -14.08
N GLY A 59 -1.37 14.62 -13.40
CA GLY A 59 -2.16 15.83 -13.59
C GLY A 59 -2.95 15.85 -14.91
N GLU A 60 -3.52 17.01 -15.21
CA GLU A 60 -4.24 17.25 -16.46
C GLU A 60 -3.31 17.91 -17.47
N VAL A 61 -3.32 17.41 -18.70
CA VAL A 61 -2.55 17.96 -19.82
C VAL A 61 -3.51 18.38 -20.92
N ALA A 62 -3.37 19.60 -21.41
CA ALA A 62 -4.20 20.10 -22.49
C ALA A 62 -3.91 19.34 -23.79
N ASP A 63 -4.96 18.85 -24.44
CA ASP A 63 -4.89 18.13 -25.72
C ASP A 63 -4.15 18.91 -26.82
N THR A 64 -4.28 20.24 -26.83
CA THR A 64 -3.56 21.12 -27.75
C THR A 64 -2.03 21.05 -27.60
N VAL A 65 -1.52 20.78 -26.39
CA VAL A 65 -0.09 20.61 -26.13
C VAL A 65 0.38 19.30 -26.74
N LEU A 66 -0.32 18.19 -26.46
CA LEU A 66 0.07 16.87 -26.95
C LEU A 66 -0.03 16.78 -28.49
N LYS A 67 -1.08 17.34 -29.09
CA LYS A 67 -1.25 17.41 -30.56
C LYS A 67 -0.20 18.27 -31.26
N SER A 68 0.45 19.19 -30.55
CA SER A 68 1.58 19.97 -31.09
C SER A 68 2.91 19.20 -31.09
N GLY A 69 2.91 17.94 -30.64
CA GLY A 69 4.12 17.12 -30.49
C GLY A 69 4.94 17.45 -29.23
N GLN A 70 4.41 18.32 -28.35
CA GLN A 70 5.03 18.63 -27.07
C GLN A 70 4.69 17.56 -26.02
N LYS A 71 5.56 17.45 -25.01
CA LYS A 71 5.39 16.57 -23.86
C LYS A 71 4.79 17.35 -22.69
N SER A 72 4.19 16.64 -21.75
CA SER A 72 3.80 17.23 -20.46
C SER A 72 5.02 17.64 -19.65
N LEU A 73 4.78 18.37 -18.56
CA LEU A 73 5.79 18.50 -17.51
C LEU A 73 6.06 17.12 -16.90
N PRO A 74 7.32 16.80 -16.54
CA PRO A 74 7.64 15.58 -15.84
C PRO A 74 7.06 15.62 -14.42
N VAL A 75 6.72 14.43 -13.91
CA VAL A 75 6.32 14.22 -12.52
C VAL A 75 7.27 13.20 -11.93
N ASP A 76 7.97 13.60 -10.88
CA ASP A 76 9.01 12.80 -10.27
C ASP A 76 8.41 11.57 -9.57
N VAL A 77 9.07 10.42 -9.71
CA VAL A 77 8.69 9.18 -9.04
C VAL A 77 9.85 8.77 -8.15
N THR A 78 9.60 8.67 -6.85
CA THR A 78 10.60 8.22 -5.87
C THR A 78 10.19 6.91 -5.24
N ILE A 79 11.08 5.92 -5.30
CA ILE A 79 10.95 4.65 -4.60
C ILE A 79 11.98 4.64 -3.47
N HIS A 80 11.51 4.56 -2.23
CA HIS A 80 12.36 4.44 -1.06
C HIS A 80 12.68 2.98 -0.80
N LEU A 81 13.96 2.72 -0.58
CA LEU A 81 14.50 1.44 -0.19
C LEU A 81 15.00 1.53 1.25
N GLN A 82 14.83 0.45 2.00
CA GLN A 82 15.29 0.31 3.36
C GLN A 82 15.96 -1.05 3.57
N ASP A 83 16.67 -1.18 4.70
CA ASP A 83 17.36 -2.41 5.09
C ASP A 83 18.34 -2.91 4.00
N CYS A 84 18.94 -1.99 3.27
CA CYS A 84 19.92 -2.30 2.24
C CYS A 84 21.21 -2.89 2.84
N ILE A 85 21.67 -4.03 2.30
CA ILE A 85 23.06 -4.45 2.46
C ILE A 85 23.96 -3.54 1.62
N TYR A 86 25.23 -3.37 2.04
CA TYR A 86 26.18 -2.48 1.37
C TYR A 86 26.27 -2.76 -0.14
N LEU A 87 25.67 -1.86 -0.94
CA LEU A 87 25.62 -1.92 -2.39
C LEU A 87 26.12 -0.60 -2.96
N THR A 88 26.98 -0.68 -3.97
CA THR A 88 27.36 0.49 -4.79
C THR A 88 26.42 0.71 -5.97
N ALA A 89 25.69 -0.32 -6.38
CA ALA A 89 24.71 -0.26 -7.46
C ALA A 89 23.65 -1.35 -7.30
N LEU A 90 22.40 -1.04 -7.70
CA LEU A 90 21.31 -2.00 -7.84
C LEU A 90 20.83 -2.00 -9.29
N THR A 91 20.62 -3.19 -9.83
CA THR A 91 20.02 -3.35 -11.15
C THR A 91 18.54 -3.62 -10.97
N LEU A 92 17.71 -2.65 -11.35
CA LEU A 92 16.26 -2.78 -11.35
C LEU A 92 15.78 -3.17 -12.74
N LEU A 93 14.83 -4.08 -12.79
CA LEU A 93 14.16 -4.43 -14.04
C LEU A 93 12.71 -3.99 -13.91
N ILE A 94 12.34 -2.93 -14.62
CA ILE A 94 10.96 -2.46 -14.69
C ILE A 94 10.18 -3.47 -15.53
N LYS A 95 9.51 -4.42 -14.86
CA LYS A 95 8.57 -5.37 -15.43
C LYS A 95 7.16 -4.94 -15.08
N SER A 96 6.27 -4.89 -16.07
CA SER A 96 4.83 -4.94 -15.79
C SER A 96 4.53 -6.27 -15.11
N LYS A 97 3.90 -6.24 -13.93
CA LYS A 97 3.61 -7.42 -13.08
C LYS A 97 2.57 -8.35 -13.75
N SER A 98 2.99 -9.13 -14.75
CA SER A 98 2.28 -10.32 -15.27
C SER A 98 3.17 -11.08 -16.28
N PRO A 99 3.15 -12.43 -16.35
CA PRO A 99 4.01 -13.15 -17.26
C PRO A 99 3.54 -12.99 -18.72
N LEU A 100 4.40 -12.36 -19.53
CA LEU A 100 4.53 -12.54 -20.98
C LEU A 100 3.29 -12.25 -21.85
N VAL A 101 2.73 -11.05 -21.69
CA VAL A 101 2.27 -10.18 -22.79
C VAL A 101 2.66 -8.78 -22.33
N LEU A 102 3.22 -7.93 -23.18
CA LEU A 102 3.44 -6.50 -22.88
C LEU A 102 2.14 -5.75 -23.21
N PRO A 103 1.09 -5.70 -22.36
CA PRO A 103 -0.18 -5.13 -22.78
C PRO A 103 -0.15 -3.60 -22.65
N SER A 104 0.89 -3.08 -22.02
CA SER A 104 0.99 -1.71 -21.54
C SER A 104 2.19 -0.99 -22.13
N VAL A 105 2.90 -1.54 -23.12
CA VAL A 105 3.84 -0.75 -23.92
C VAL A 105 3.17 -0.41 -25.24
N ASP A 106 3.45 0.78 -25.74
CA ASP A 106 2.92 1.18 -27.04
C ASP A 106 3.49 0.27 -28.15
N ALA A 107 2.64 -0.10 -29.10
CA ALA A 107 3.02 -1.04 -30.16
C ALA A 107 3.97 -0.41 -31.20
N THR A 108 4.04 0.93 -31.25
CA THR A 108 4.85 1.71 -32.17
C THR A 108 6.11 2.27 -31.51
N ASP A 109 6.07 2.59 -30.21
CA ASP A 109 7.24 2.99 -29.42
C ASP A 109 7.35 2.18 -28.11
N SER A 110 8.29 1.24 -28.07
CA SER A 110 8.56 0.39 -26.91
C SER A 110 9.08 1.13 -25.67
N ASN A 111 9.34 2.45 -25.76
CA ASN A 111 9.66 3.30 -24.61
C ASN A 111 8.43 4.03 -24.04
N LEU A 112 7.25 3.88 -24.64
CA LEU A 112 6.00 4.42 -24.13
C LEU A 112 5.18 3.33 -23.46
N LEU A 113 4.58 3.69 -22.33
CA LEU A 113 3.49 2.93 -21.74
C LEU A 113 2.18 3.34 -22.43
N LYS A 114 1.41 2.35 -22.88
CA LYS A 114 0.13 2.55 -23.55
C LYS A 114 -0.94 3.04 -22.56
N ASN A 115 -1.77 3.99 -22.98
CA ASN A 115 -3.00 4.29 -22.25
C ASN A 115 -3.95 3.09 -22.29
N THR A 116 -4.18 2.47 -21.14
CA THR A 116 -5.06 1.29 -21.02
C THR A 116 -6.54 1.60 -21.20
N LEU A 117 -6.92 2.88 -21.15
CA LEU A 117 -8.27 3.35 -21.44
C LEU A 117 -8.49 3.73 -22.91
N GLU A 118 -7.47 3.63 -23.75
CA GLU A 118 -7.62 3.88 -25.19
C GLU A 118 -8.68 2.95 -25.79
N GLY A 119 -9.66 3.52 -26.51
CA GLY A 119 -10.80 2.80 -27.06
C GLY A 119 -12.03 2.72 -26.15
N ASN A 120 -11.92 3.14 -24.89
CA ASN A 120 -13.09 3.31 -24.00
C ASN A 120 -13.70 4.71 -24.18
N ILE A 121 -14.98 4.87 -23.83
CA ILE A 121 -15.66 6.17 -23.82
C ILE A 121 -14.94 7.10 -22.84
N GLY A 122 -14.44 8.23 -23.33
CA GLY A 122 -13.66 9.19 -22.54
C GLY A 122 -12.16 8.88 -22.40
N GLY A 123 -11.68 7.79 -23.01
CA GLY A 123 -10.26 7.48 -23.08
C GLY A 123 -9.55 8.31 -24.14
N ALA A 124 -8.41 8.91 -23.78
CA ALA A 124 -7.54 9.58 -24.74
C ALA A 124 -6.87 8.56 -25.69
N THR A 125 -6.86 8.87 -26.98
CA THR A 125 -6.21 8.06 -28.04
C THR A 125 -4.88 8.67 -28.43
N ASP A 126 -3.95 7.85 -28.93
CA ASP A 126 -2.64 8.31 -29.43
C ASP A 126 -1.81 9.07 -28.37
N VAL A 127 -1.92 8.62 -27.11
CA VAL A 127 -1.14 9.15 -25.98
C VAL A 127 -0.55 8.00 -25.18
N GLY A 128 0.65 8.23 -24.65
CA GLY A 128 1.35 7.27 -23.80
C GLY A 128 2.17 7.96 -22.71
N VAL A 129 2.50 7.19 -21.68
CA VAL A 129 3.31 7.65 -20.55
C VAL A 129 4.75 7.20 -20.77
N ARG A 130 5.72 8.11 -20.67
CA ARG A 130 7.14 7.77 -20.78
C ARG A 130 7.79 7.83 -19.41
N LEU A 131 8.59 6.82 -19.10
CA LEU A 131 9.56 6.91 -18.00
C LEU A 131 10.84 7.55 -18.53
N VAL A 132 11.29 8.58 -17.84
CA VAL A 132 12.60 9.20 -18.04
C VAL A 132 13.44 8.91 -16.80
N LYS A 133 14.75 9.12 -16.90
CA LYS A 133 15.65 9.18 -15.75
C LYS A 133 15.83 10.64 -15.33
N SER A 134 16.41 10.86 -14.16
CA SER A 134 16.83 12.17 -13.65
C SER A 134 17.75 12.96 -14.60
N ASP A 135 18.47 12.31 -15.53
CA ASP A 135 19.27 12.96 -16.57
C ASP A 135 18.47 13.31 -17.86
N ASN A 136 17.14 13.17 -17.83
CA ASN A 136 16.20 13.32 -18.94
C ASN A 136 16.38 12.31 -20.08
N THR A 137 17.15 11.23 -19.90
CA THR A 137 17.21 10.15 -20.88
C THR A 137 16.03 9.20 -20.73
N ASN A 138 15.56 8.64 -21.84
CA ASN A 138 14.43 7.71 -21.81
C ASN A 138 14.83 6.40 -21.13
N VAL A 139 13.90 5.84 -20.37
CA VAL A 139 14.00 4.47 -19.88
C VAL A 139 13.44 3.53 -20.94
N THR A 140 14.26 2.57 -21.37
CA THR A 140 13.79 1.49 -22.26
C THR A 140 13.17 0.38 -21.43
N LEU A 141 11.87 0.17 -21.62
CA LEU A 141 11.11 -0.83 -20.89
C LEU A 141 11.62 -2.25 -21.20
N GLY A 142 11.64 -3.11 -20.18
CA GLY A 142 12.15 -4.48 -20.31
C GLY A 142 13.68 -4.60 -20.36
N THR A 143 14.43 -3.49 -20.37
CA THR A 143 15.88 -3.51 -20.17
C THR A 143 16.24 -3.22 -18.71
N PRO A 144 17.25 -3.90 -18.14
CA PRO A 144 17.70 -3.58 -16.79
C PRO A 144 18.26 -2.16 -16.71
N ILE A 145 17.87 -1.42 -15.69
CA ILE A 145 18.37 -0.08 -15.38
C ILE A 145 19.30 -0.22 -14.17
N THR A 146 20.53 0.24 -14.32
CA THR A 146 21.47 0.33 -13.20
C THR A 146 21.29 1.65 -12.49
N ILE A 147 21.05 1.59 -11.19
CA ILE A 147 20.94 2.76 -10.31
C ILE A 147 22.13 2.74 -9.37
N ASN A 148 22.92 3.81 -9.43
CA ASN A 148 24.08 3.98 -8.57
C ASN A 148 23.65 4.70 -7.30
N PHE A 149 23.97 4.12 -6.15
CA PHE A 149 23.68 4.76 -4.88
C PHE A 149 24.83 5.69 -4.50
N PRO A 150 24.57 6.97 -4.23
CA PRO A 150 25.62 7.92 -3.87
C PRO A 150 26.19 7.66 -2.48
N THR A 151 25.48 6.88 -1.65
CA THR A 151 25.86 6.59 -0.27
C THR A 151 25.67 5.11 0.05
N THR A 152 26.38 4.62 1.05
CA THR A 152 26.28 3.21 1.51
C THR A 152 25.30 3.05 2.67
N ASN A 153 24.31 3.92 2.78
CA ASN A 153 23.39 3.95 3.91
C ASN A 153 22.34 2.84 3.77
N SER A 154 21.75 2.41 4.88
CA SER A 154 20.68 1.38 4.89
C SER A 154 19.36 1.87 4.28
N TYR A 155 19.21 3.18 4.11
CA TYR A 155 18.07 3.83 3.46
C TYR A 155 18.54 4.54 2.19
N GLN A 156 17.83 4.33 1.09
CA GLN A 156 18.14 4.91 -0.22
C GLN A 156 16.87 5.44 -0.86
N GLY A 157 16.96 6.58 -1.55
CA GLY A 157 15.91 7.08 -2.45
C GLY A 157 16.31 6.79 -3.88
N VAL A 158 15.42 6.20 -4.65
CA VAL A 158 15.57 6.01 -6.10
C VAL A 158 14.60 6.94 -6.80
N GLU A 159 15.12 7.97 -7.45
CA GLU A 159 14.35 8.88 -8.29
C GLU A 159 14.46 8.43 -9.75
N LEU A 160 13.31 8.26 -10.39
CA LEU A 160 13.18 7.99 -11.82
C LEU A 160 12.85 9.29 -12.54
#